data_AF-A0A3D3FYR8-F1
#
_entry.id   AF-A0A3D3FYR8-F1
#
_cell.length_a   1.000
_cell.length_b   1.000
_cell.length_c   1.000
_cell.angle_alpha   90.00
_cell.angle_beta   90.00
_cell.angle_gamma   90.00
#
_symmetry.space_group_name_H-M   'P 1'
#
loop_
_entity.id
_entity.type
_entity.pdbx_description
1 polymer ?
#
loop_
_entity_poly.entity_id
_entity_poly.type
_entity_poly.pdbx_seq_one_letter_code
_entity_poly.pdbx_strand_id
1 'polypeptide(L)'
;MNDAVKYFQKNGLQRSKELVEMGFGFCSLEDGLSFHTDQLKQLVKSHELVDSYGGLENAKGKLEYFDWIPSGSWNHALLSKAIADVESCMEVS
;
A
#
# COMPACT_ATOMS: atom_id res chain seq x y z
N MET A 1 1.89 12.47 -6.97
CA MET A 1 2.40 11.12 -6.65
C MET A 1 3.43 11.24 -5.53
N ASN A 2 3.21 10.54 -4.41
CA ASN A 2 4.08 10.55 -3.22
C ASN A 2 5.43 9.90 -3.55
N ASP A 3 6.55 10.42 -3.04
CA ASP A 3 7.88 9.86 -3.25
C ASP A 3 8.01 8.43 -2.70
N ALA A 4 7.24 8.06 -1.67
CA ALA A 4 7.15 6.67 -1.22
C ALA A 4 6.52 5.75 -2.29
N VAL A 5 5.53 6.24 -3.03
CA VAL A 5 4.91 5.49 -4.15
C VAL A 5 5.90 5.35 -5.30
N LYS A 6 6.62 6.41 -5.67
CA LYS A 6 7.67 6.35 -6.69
C LYS A 6 8.78 5.37 -6.30
N TYR A 7 9.19 5.39 -5.03
CA TYR A 7 10.17 4.44 -4.51
C TYR A 7 9.65 3.01 -4.64
N PHE A 8 8.40 2.76 -4.22
CA PHE A 8 7.79 1.44 -4.30
C PHE A 8 7.68 0.95 -5.75
N GLN A 9 7.22 1.81 -6.67
CA GLN A 9 7.14 1.50 -8.11
C GLN A 9 8.50 1.11 -8.69
N LYS A 10 9.56 1.82 -8.31
CA LYS A 10 10.92 1.59 -8.80
C LYS A 10 11.57 0.33 -8.22
N ASN A 11 11.34 0.04 -6.94
CA ASN A 11 12.11 -0.98 -6.20
C ASN A 11 11.30 -2.25 -5.85
N GLY A 12 9.97 -2.17 -5.92
CA GLY A 12 9.06 -3.26 -5.61
C GLY A 12 8.86 -3.52 -4.10
N LEU A 13 7.99 -4.49 -3.82
CA LEU A 13 7.54 -4.84 -2.47
C LEU A 13 8.69 -5.33 -1.57
N GLN A 14 9.51 -6.26 -2.07
CA GLN A 14 10.59 -6.87 -1.28
C GLN A 14 11.57 -5.82 -0.77
N ARG A 15 12.04 -4.93 -1.65
CA ARG A 15 12.98 -3.88 -1.26
C ARG A 15 12.35 -2.84 -0.33
N SER A 16 11.06 -2.57 -0.51
CA SER A 16 10.29 -1.70 0.38
C SER A 16 10.18 -2.28 1.80
N LYS A 17 10.02 -3.59 1.94
CA LYS A 17 10.03 -4.28 3.25
C LYS A 17 11.38 -4.14 3.94
N GLU A 18 12.47 -4.37 3.22
CA GLU A 18 13.82 -4.24 3.76
C GLU A 18 14.10 -2.82 4.28
N LEU A 19 13.73 -1.80 3.50
CA LEU A 19 13.88 -0.40 3.94
C LEU A 19 13.00 -0.11 5.17
N VAL A 20 11.83 -0.77 5.26
CA VAL A 20 10.92 -0.63 6.39
C VAL A 20 11.49 -1.22 7.69
N GLU A 21 12.17 -2.36 7.59
CA GLU A 21 12.74 -3.11 8.70
C GLU A 21 13.98 -2.46 9.30
N MET A 22 14.70 -1.64 8.53
CA MET A 22 15.91 -0.93 8.98
C MET A 22 15.65 0.07 10.12
N GLY A 23 14.38 0.41 10.43
CA GLY A 23 14.02 1.22 11.59
C GLY A 23 14.17 2.73 11.37
N PHE A 24 13.28 3.52 11.98
CA PHE A 24 12.70 4.67 11.28
C PHE A 24 12.89 6.07 11.84
N GLY A 25 12.98 6.97 10.85
CA GLY A 25 12.74 8.42 10.89
C GLY A 25 12.35 8.88 9.47
N PHE A 26 12.98 9.94 8.98
CA PHE A 26 12.82 10.44 7.61
C PHE A 26 13.86 9.81 6.66
N CYS A 27 13.43 9.40 5.46
CA CYS A 27 14.33 8.91 4.42
C CYS A 27 14.56 9.99 3.37
N SER A 28 15.82 10.28 3.08
CA SER A 28 16.25 11.02 1.90
C SER A 28 17.23 10.15 1.12
N LEU A 29 16.87 9.83 -0.11
CA LEU A 29 17.60 8.89 -0.97
C LEU A 29 18.39 9.65 -2.04
N GLU A 30 19.44 9.01 -2.57
CA GLU A 30 20.35 9.63 -3.56
C GLU A 30 19.68 10.04 -4.87
N ASP A 31 18.51 9.46 -5.18
CA ASP A 31 17.71 9.82 -6.36
C ASP A 31 16.74 10.99 -6.12
N GLY A 32 16.90 11.70 -5.00
CA GLY A 32 16.10 12.86 -4.63
C GLY A 32 14.74 12.52 -4.05
N LEU A 33 14.41 11.23 -3.87
CA LEU A 33 13.18 10.80 -3.22
C LEU A 33 13.27 11.05 -1.72
N SER A 34 12.20 11.63 -1.19
CA SER A 34 12.15 12.06 0.20
C SER A 34 10.79 11.76 0.81
N PHE A 35 10.76 10.85 1.78
CA PHE A 35 9.50 10.44 2.42
C PHE A 35 9.69 10.01 3.86
N HIS A 36 8.61 10.12 4.63
CA HIS A 36 8.53 9.46 5.91
C HIS A 36 8.36 7.97 5.68
N THR A 37 9.19 7.23 6.37
CA THR A 37 9.17 5.78 6.41
C THR A 37 7.80 5.17 6.74
N ASP A 38 6.99 5.84 7.54
CA ASP A 38 5.60 5.46 7.82
C ASP A 38 4.73 5.41 6.55
N GLN A 39 5.01 6.27 5.57
CA GLN A 39 4.31 6.25 4.28
C GLN A 39 4.64 4.97 3.51
N LEU A 40 5.92 4.56 3.47
CA LEU A 40 6.31 3.31 2.83
C LEU A 40 5.82 2.09 3.61
N LYS A 41 5.83 2.14 4.94
CA LYS A 41 5.27 1.11 5.82
C LYS A 41 3.78 0.89 5.56
N GLN A 42 3.03 1.97 5.30
CA GLN A 42 1.63 1.88 4.94
C GLN A 42 1.46 1.13 3.61
N LEU A 43 2.23 1.47 2.58
CA LEU A 43 2.16 0.81 1.27
C LEU A 43 2.46 -0.70 1.39
N VAL A 44 3.51 -1.06 2.14
CA VAL A 44 3.83 -2.47 2.40
C VAL A 44 2.65 -3.21 3.06
N LYS A 45 2.04 -2.62 4.10
CA LYS A 45 0.88 -3.22 4.78
C LYS A 45 -0.34 -3.34 3.86
N SER A 46 -0.56 -2.36 3.00
CA SER A 46 -1.66 -2.36 2.04
C SER A 46 -1.50 -3.50 1.03
N HIS A 47 -0.29 -3.71 0.50
CA HIS A 47 0.02 -4.85 -0.36
C HIS A 47 -0.16 -6.19 0.34
N GLU A 48 0.33 -6.34 1.58
CA GLU A 48 0.14 -7.57 2.37
C GLU A 48 -1.33 -7.87 2.68
N LEU A 49 -2.12 -6.83 2.95
CA LEU A 49 -3.55 -6.98 3.18
C LEU A 49 -4.26 -7.44 1.90
N VAL A 50 -3.97 -6.82 0.75
CA VAL A 50 -4.54 -7.23 -0.55
C VAL A 50 -4.13 -8.66 -0.91
N ASP A 51 -2.87 -9.04 -0.68
CA ASP A 51 -2.40 -10.41 -0.90
C ASP A 51 -3.11 -11.42 0.01
N SER A 52 -3.45 -11.05 1.24
CA SER A 52 -4.22 -11.92 2.16
C SER A 52 -5.64 -12.21 1.67
N TYR A 53 -6.20 -11.35 0.81
CA TYR A 53 -7.47 -11.59 0.11
C TYR A 53 -7.31 -12.36 -1.20
N GLY A 54 -6.09 -12.78 -1.56
CA GLY A 54 -5.81 -13.48 -2.82
C GLY A 54 -5.55 -12.53 -3.98
N GLY A 55 -5.09 -11.30 -3.73
CA GLY A 55 -4.73 -10.31 -4.73
C GLY A 55 -5.82 -9.26 -4.99
N LEU A 56 -5.50 -8.30 -5.86
CA LEU A 56 -6.27 -7.06 -6.04
C LEU A 56 -7.71 -7.31 -6.51
N GLU A 57 -7.93 -8.21 -7.46
CA GLU A 57 -9.27 -8.53 -7.97
C GLU A 57 -10.17 -9.12 -6.87
N ASN A 58 -9.64 -10.07 -6.10
CA ASN A 58 -10.37 -10.69 -4.99
C ASN A 58 -10.64 -9.70 -3.84
N ALA A 59 -9.68 -8.82 -3.55
CA ALA A 59 -9.85 -7.74 -2.58
C ALA A 59 -10.99 -6.79 -2.98
N LYS A 60 -11.06 -6.39 -4.26
CA LYS A 60 -12.15 -5.57 -4.79
C LYS A 60 -13.51 -6.27 -4.69
N GLY A 61 -13.60 -7.54 -5.10
CA GLY A 61 -14.84 -8.31 -4.97
C GLY A 61 -15.28 -8.47 -3.51
N LYS A 62 -14.34 -8.56 -2.56
CA LYS A 62 -14.65 -8.59 -1.14
C LYS A 62 -15.16 -7.25 -0.61
N LEU A 63 -14.62 -6.14 -1.12
CA LEU A 63 -15.08 -4.79 -0.80
C LEU A 63 -16.54 -4.59 -1.26
N GLU A 64 -16.86 -4.98 -2.50
CA GLU A 64 -18.24 -4.91 -3.03
C GLU A 64 -19.23 -5.74 -2.20
N TYR A 65 -18.81 -6.92 -1.73
CA TYR A 65 -19.62 -7.74 -0.83
C TYR A 65 -19.91 -7.02 0.50
N PHE A 66 -18.95 -6.27 1.04
CA PHE A 66 -19.14 -5.50 2.27
C PHE A 66 -20.06 -4.29 2.07
N ASP A 67 -20.01 -3.62 0.92
CA ASP A 67 -20.91 -2.50 0.60
C ASP A 67 -22.40 -2.93 0.59
N TRP A 68 -22.68 -4.20 0.28
CA TRP A 68 -24.03 -4.76 0.31
C TRP A 68 -24.52 -5.12 1.74
N ILE A 69 -23.62 -5.17 2.72
CA ILE A 69 -23.95 -5.52 4.11
C ILE A 69 -24.04 -4.23 4.94
N PRO A 70 -25.13 -3.99 5.71
CA PRO A 70 -25.33 -2.76 6.48
C PRO A 70 -24.34 -2.52 7.65
N SER A 71 -23.30 -3.33 7.79
CA SER A 71 -22.24 -3.13 8.77
C SER A 71 -21.01 -2.49 8.11
N GLY A 72 -21.00 -1.16 8.05
CA GLY A 72 -19.79 -0.38 7.76
C GLY A 72 -18.74 -0.66 8.83
N SER A 73 -17.91 -1.66 8.60
CA SER A 73 -16.88 -2.08 9.55
C SER A 73 -15.58 -1.33 9.31
N TRP A 74 -14.76 -1.17 10.35
CA TRP A 74 -13.37 -0.70 10.22
C TRP A 74 -12.59 -1.45 9.12
N ASN A 75 -12.91 -2.74 8.90
CA ASN A 75 -12.30 -3.57 7.86
C ASN A 75 -12.62 -3.06 6.45
N HIS A 76 -13.80 -2.48 6.22
CA HIS A 76 -14.17 -1.89 4.94
C HIS A 76 -13.26 -0.71 4.58
N ALA A 77 -13.12 0.24 5.50
CA ALA A 77 -12.28 1.42 5.29
C ALA A 77 -10.79 1.04 5.12
N LEU A 78 -10.31 0.05 5.88
CA LEU A 78 -8.94 -0.46 5.75
C LEU A 78 -8.71 -1.12 4.39
N LEU A 79 -9.64 -1.97 3.93
CA LEU A 79 -9.53 -2.66 2.64
C LEU A 79 -9.63 -1.68 1.48
N SER A 80 -10.57 -0.73 1.52
CA SER A 80 -10.71 0.33 0.51
C SER A 80 -9.42 1.16 0.38
N LYS A 81 -8.83 1.56 1.51
CA LYS A 81 -7.55 2.28 1.51
C LYS A 81 -6.41 1.42 0.96
N ALA A 82 -6.35 0.15 1.32
CA ALA A 82 -5.31 -0.75 0.84
C ALA A 82 -5.38 -0.98 -0.67
N ILE A 83 -6.60 -1.10 -1.22
CA ILE A 83 -6.83 -1.18 -2.67
C ILE A 83 -6.32 0.09 -3.35
N ALA A 84 -6.69 1.28 -2.86
CA ALA A 84 -6.25 2.54 -3.45
C ALA A 84 -4.72 2.72 -3.41
N ASP A 85 -4.07 2.31 -2.31
CA ASP A 85 -2.61 2.32 -2.20
C ASP A 85 -1.95 1.39 -3.24
N VAL A 86 -2.47 0.18 -3.43
CA VAL A 86 -1.98 -0.79 -4.43
C VAL A 86 -2.18 -0.25 -5.84
N GLU A 87 -3.36 0.30 -6.15
CA GLU A 87 -3.65 0.90 -7.45
C GLU A 87 -2.69 2.05 -7.77
N SER A 88 -2.44 2.94 -6.80
CA SER A 88 -1.47 4.03 -6.98
C SER A 88 -0.05 3.53 -7.26
N CYS A 89 0.34 2.37 -6.71
CA CYS A 89 1.61 1.73 -7.01
C CYS A 89 1.64 1.02 -8.37
N MET A 90 0.49 0.77 -8.99
CA MET A 90 0.36 0.16 -10.32
C MET A 90 0.15 1.20 -11.43
N GLU A 91 -0.25 2.43 -11.09
CA GLU A 91 -0.32 3.56 -12.03
C GLU A 91 1.07 3.96 -12.51
N VAL A 92 1.58 3.22 -13.50
CA VAL A 92 2.79 3.57 -14.25
C VAL A 92 2.41 3.52 -15.73
N SER A 93 2.14 4.69 -16.29
CA SER A 93 2.23 4.97 -17.73
C SER A 93 3.50 5.77 -17.99
#